data_AF-A0A6L6TDZ5-F1
#
_entry.id   AF-A0A6L6TDZ5-F1
#
_cell.length_a   1.000
_cell.length_b   1.000
_cell.length_c   1.000
_cell.angle_alpha   90.00
_cell.angle_beta   90.00
_cell.angle_gamma   90.00
#
_symmetry.space_group_name_H-M   'P 1'
#
loop_
_entity.id
_entity.type
_entity.pdbx_description
1 polymer ?
#
loop_
_entity_poly.entity_id
_entity_poly.type
_entity_poly.pdbx_seq_one_letter_code
_entity_poly.pdbx_strand_id
1 'polypeptide(L)'
;MTLNPYFLWYSLRHMAVAGLLSGCLAVVAFLLGDRPRRRELPGFILICLFVVYISMLPKIDGTTTRWYFVLPTLMALCVFSDQRRGKVLQWFGWIFAISLIPGIVVSLCAIANIPITLDRVPLLNPTMAEAGGYYLHAPGALLLSGNNLSLPWGGELYRLCAMYDEPGMVGTLAAFLLAGNRFRLKPFPFLIIFVGGVLSFSLAFIVMASLGFLFRLVQARSPITLLPLAVLGLFGLLVLGIIKPSAPPPPVAQAAAQAPDEKAVTQSGDLLISPAADSANGSASDAATTPQVPAAQQPEQHLRQTQYLNNRSLPEMDKLLARYFDADTKTLLFGMGADSSVVYGGVSQVVTRLLTDFGLIGALLFALSMISLTLAITHNAKRRLWVLLFFALFALSIYQRPIVWMPYAFTMFICSSTLAGRRKSASNLQQPAT
;
A
#
# COMPACT_ATOMS: atom_id res chain seq x y z
N MET A 1 -5.68 -5.69 -12.88
CA MET A 1 -4.68 -5.02 -13.74
C MET A 1 -4.73 -3.53 -13.39
N THR A 2 -3.79 -2.93 -12.69
CA THR A 2 -2.42 -3.36 -12.40
C THR A 2 -2.12 -3.01 -10.94
N LEU A 3 -1.89 -4.03 -10.13
CA LEU A 3 -1.25 -3.90 -8.82
C LEU A 3 0.28 -3.73 -8.97
N ASN A 4 0.70 -3.40 -10.20
CA ASN A 4 2.07 -3.23 -10.67
C ASN A 4 3.05 -4.22 -10.03
N PRO A 5 2.93 -5.53 -10.33
CA PRO A 5 3.87 -6.50 -9.76
C PRO A 5 5.29 -6.24 -10.29
N TYR A 6 6.30 -6.63 -9.53
CA TYR A 6 7.69 -6.20 -9.78
C TYR A 6 8.23 -6.51 -11.18
N PHE A 7 7.84 -7.66 -11.73
CA PHE A 7 8.24 -8.07 -13.08
C PHE A 7 7.58 -7.26 -14.21
N LEU A 8 6.64 -6.35 -13.89
CA LEU A 8 5.99 -5.44 -14.83
C LEU A 8 6.39 -3.96 -14.62
N TRP A 9 7.21 -3.63 -13.62
CA TRP A 9 7.57 -2.24 -13.30
C TRP A 9 8.15 -1.46 -14.48
N TYR A 10 8.88 -2.14 -15.37
CA TYR A 10 9.55 -1.52 -16.52
C TYR A 10 8.73 -1.51 -17.81
N SER A 11 7.52 -2.09 -17.81
CA SER A 11 6.65 -2.14 -18.99
C SER A 11 5.45 -1.24 -18.77
N LEU A 12 5.25 -0.18 -19.55
CA LEU A 12 4.01 0.62 -19.47
C LEU A 12 2.88 0.05 -20.36
N ARG A 13 3.22 -0.83 -21.30
CA ARG A 13 2.29 -1.34 -22.34
C ARG A 13 1.22 -2.27 -21.78
N HIS A 14 1.53 -2.98 -20.69
CA HIS A 14 0.60 -3.96 -20.11
C HIS A 14 -0.69 -3.33 -19.58
N MET A 15 -0.64 -2.08 -19.10
CA MET A 15 -1.84 -1.33 -18.66
C MET A 15 -2.77 -1.01 -19.82
N ALA A 16 -2.23 -0.62 -20.98
CA ALA A 16 -3.02 -0.33 -22.17
C ALA A 16 -3.69 -1.59 -22.72
N VAL A 17 -2.94 -2.70 -22.80
CA VAL A 17 -3.48 -4.00 -23.23
C VAL A 17 -4.58 -4.48 -22.28
N ALA A 18 -4.36 -4.37 -20.97
CA ALA A 18 -5.35 -4.67 -19.95
C ALA A 18 -6.65 -3.85 -20.10
N GLY A 19 -6.51 -2.55 -20.35
CA GLY A 19 -7.63 -1.66 -20.62
C GLY A 19 -8.39 -2.10 -21.87
N LEU A 20 -7.69 -2.32 -22.98
CA LEU A 20 -8.30 -2.78 -24.24
C LEU A 20 -9.09 -4.07 -24.04
N LEU A 21 -8.50 -5.08 -23.40
CA LEU A 21 -9.17 -6.35 -23.10
C LEU A 21 -10.43 -6.14 -22.25
N SER A 22 -10.36 -5.26 -21.24
CA SER A 22 -11.52 -4.93 -20.40
C SER A 22 -12.64 -4.29 -21.22
N GLY A 23 -12.30 -3.41 -22.17
CA GLY A 23 -13.25 -2.80 -23.10
C GLY A 23 -13.90 -3.83 -24.02
N CYS A 24 -13.12 -4.71 -24.63
CA CYS A 24 -13.64 -5.80 -25.46
C CYS A 24 -14.59 -6.71 -24.66
N LEU A 25 -14.22 -7.08 -23.43
CA LEU A 25 -15.07 -7.88 -22.55
C LEU A 25 -16.38 -7.16 -22.19
N ALA A 26 -16.37 -5.84 -22.06
CA ALA A 26 -17.57 -5.05 -21.84
C ALA A 26 -18.52 -5.12 -23.03
N VAL A 27 -18.00 -4.97 -24.25
CA VAL A 27 -18.80 -5.09 -25.49
C VAL A 27 -19.38 -6.49 -25.61
N VAL A 28 -18.57 -7.54 -25.43
CA VAL A 28 -19.04 -8.93 -25.45
C VAL A 28 -20.12 -9.17 -24.39
N ALA A 29 -19.92 -8.68 -23.16
CA ALA A 29 -20.91 -8.80 -22.10
C ALA A 29 -22.24 -8.13 -22.47
N PHE A 30 -22.17 -6.93 -23.08
CA PHE A 30 -23.36 -6.22 -23.56
C PHE A 30 -24.12 -6.99 -24.64
N LEU A 31 -23.39 -7.56 -25.63
CA LEU A 31 -23.97 -8.40 -26.67
C LEU A 31 -24.60 -9.68 -26.12
N LEU A 32 -24.04 -10.23 -25.05
CA LEU A 32 -24.58 -11.38 -24.31
C LEU A 32 -25.75 -11.02 -23.38
N GLY A 33 -26.21 -9.76 -23.39
CA GLY A 33 -27.41 -9.32 -22.65
C GLY A 33 -27.14 -8.69 -21.29
N ASP A 34 -25.89 -8.52 -20.85
CA ASP A 34 -25.61 -7.71 -19.67
C ASP A 34 -25.98 -6.24 -19.96
N ARG A 35 -26.64 -5.58 -19.01
CA ARG A 35 -27.10 -4.19 -19.16
C ARG A 35 -26.72 -3.34 -17.95
N PRO A 36 -26.36 -2.07 -18.16
CA PRO A 36 -26.05 -1.16 -17.08
C PRO A 36 -27.29 -0.90 -16.21
N ARG A 37 -27.06 -0.74 -14.91
CA ARG A 37 -28.11 -0.45 -13.95
C ARG A 37 -28.45 1.04 -13.97
N ARG A 38 -29.71 1.37 -14.27
CA ARG A 38 -30.20 2.76 -14.33
C ARG A 38 -29.83 3.59 -13.10
N ARG A 39 -29.87 3.00 -11.91
CA ARG A 39 -29.56 3.71 -10.64
C ARG A 39 -28.06 3.91 -10.40
N GLU A 40 -27.20 3.08 -10.97
CA GLU A 40 -25.74 3.22 -10.86
C GLU A 40 -25.19 4.15 -11.95
N LEU A 41 -25.95 4.36 -13.04
CA LEU A 41 -25.54 5.14 -14.21
C LEU A 41 -25.09 6.58 -13.87
N PRO A 42 -25.80 7.36 -13.03
CA PRO A 42 -25.34 8.70 -12.65
C PRO A 42 -23.94 8.68 -12.02
N GLY A 43 -23.69 7.71 -11.12
CA GLY A 43 -22.37 7.54 -10.50
C GLY A 43 -21.28 7.16 -11.50
N PHE A 44 -21.59 6.28 -12.47
CA PHE A 44 -20.66 5.94 -13.56
C PHE A 44 -20.39 7.13 -14.49
N ILE A 45 -21.39 7.96 -14.80
CA ILE A 45 -21.20 9.16 -15.61
C ILE A 45 -20.27 10.14 -14.88
N LEU A 46 -20.53 10.41 -13.59
CA LEU A 46 -19.70 11.31 -12.79
C LEU A 46 -18.25 10.83 -12.68
N ILE A 47 -18.00 9.52 -12.47
CA ILE A 47 -16.62 9.02 -12.40
C ILE A 47 -15.92 9.03 -13.77
N CYS A 48 -16.63 8.82 -14.87
CA CYS A 48 -16.08 8.99 -16.21
C CYS A 48 -15.71 10.46 -16.47
N LEU A 49 -16.58 11.40 -16.08
CA LEU A 49 -16.29 12.84 -16.17
C LEU A 49 -15.07 13.22 -15.32
N PHE A 50 -14.96 12.68 -14.09
CA PHE A 50 -13.78 12.84 -13.26
C PHE A 50 -12.50 12.34 -13.96
N VAL A 51 -12.52 11.13 -14.53
CA VAL A 51 -11.34 10.55 -15.22
C VAL A 51 -10.95 11.38 -16.45
N VAL A 52 -11.92 11.86 -17.23
CA VAL A 52 -11.66 12.74 -18.37
C VAL A 52 -11.10 14.07 -17.89
N TYR A 53 -11.68 14.67 -16.86
CA TYR A 53 -11.22 15.92 -16.25
C TYR A 53 -9.75 15.86 -15.81
N ILE A 54 -9.39 14.87 -14.98
CA ILE A 54 -8.00 14.72 -14.52
C ILE A 54 -7.03 14.33 -15.65
N SER A 55 -7.53 13.83 -16.78
CA SER A 55 -6.69 13.53 -17.95
C SER A 55 -6.32 14.78 -18.75
N MET A 56 -7.14 15.83 -18.66
CA MET A 56 -6.97 17.07 -19.41
C MET A 56 -6.21 18.14 -18.61
N LEU A 57 -6.08 17.97 -17.29
CA LEU A 57 -5.34 18.91 -16.45
C LEU A 57 -3.83 18.84 -16.74
N PRO A 58 -3.17 20.00 -16.92
CA PRO A 58 -1.73 20.04 -17.09
C PRO A 58 -1.02 19.71 -15.77
N LYS A 59 0.09 19.02 -15.90
CA LYS A 59 1.13 18.89 -14.88
C LYS A 59 1.91 20.18 -14.75
N ILE A 60 2.75 20.27 -13.72
CA ILE A 60 3.65 21.41 -13.52
C ILE A 60 4.54 21.63 -14.74
N ASP A 61 5.01 20.55 -15.36
CA ASP A 61 5.88 20.56 -16.53
C ASP A 61 5.13 20.90 -17.85
N GLY A 62 3.83 21.19 -17.79
CA GLY A 62 2.96 21.45 -18.94
C GLY A 62 2.49 20.20 -19.70
N THR A 63 2.98 19.01 -19.35
CA THR A 63 2.50 17.73 -19.94
C THR A 63 1.21 17.25 -19.28
N THR A 64 0.52 16.26 -19.85
CA THR A 64 -0.75 15.74 -19.28
C THR A 64 -0.61 14.28 -18.85
N THR A 65 -1.22 13.90 -17.72
CA THR A 65 -1.33 12.48 -17.33
C THR A 65 -2.49 11.82 -18.04
N ARG A 66 -2.23 10.74 -18.77
CA ARG A 66 -3.24 10.07 -19.61
C ARG A 66 -4.08 9.07 -18.80
N TRP A 67 -4.99 9.54 -17.94
CA TRP A 67 -5.85 8.67 -17.11
C TRP A 67 -6.98 7.94 -17.87
N TYR A 68 -7.24 8.30 -19.12
CA TYR A 68 -8.29 7.67 -19.94
C TYR A 68 -8.13 6.15 -20.11
N PHE A 69 -6.96 5.55 -19.83
CA PHE A 69 -6.78 4.10 -19.82
C PHE A 69 -7.68 3.37 -18.80
N VAL A 70 -8.25 4.09 -17.83
CA VAL A 70 -9.17 3.56 -16.83
C VAL A 70 -10.60 3.40 -17.39
N LEU A 71 -10.98 4.19 -18.40
CA LEU A 71 -12.34 4.24 -18.95
C LEU A 71 -12.84 2.88 -19.46
N PRO A 72 -12.05 2.04 -20.17
CA PRO A 72 -12.49 0.71 -20.56
C PRO A 72 -12.86 -0.19 -19.38
N THR A 73 -12.17 -0.06 -18.24
CA THR A 73 -12.51 -0.81 -17.03
C THR A 73 -13.81 -0.30 -16.41
N LEU A 74 -14.01 1.02 -16.37
CA LEU A 74 -15.27 1.61 -15.89
C LEU A 74 -16.45 1.19 -16.77
N MET A 75 -16.27 1.14 -18.09
CA MET A 75 -17.27 0.62 -19.03
C MET A 75 -17.61 -0.84 -18.74
N ALA A 76 -16.60 -1.69 -18.52
CA ALA A 76 -16.80 -3.08 -18.14
C ALA A 76 -17.60 -3.21 -16.83
N LEU A 77 -17.20 -2.50 -15.78
CA LEU A 77 -17.87 -2.53 -14.48
C LEU A 77 -19.32 -2.00 -14.56
N CYS A 78 -19.56 -0.99 -15.40
CA CYS A 78 -20.90 -0.43 -15.63
C CYS A 78 -21.84 -1.44 -16.29
N VAL A 79 -21.37 -2.11 -17.35
CA VAL A 79 -22.17 -3.08 -18.12
C VAL A 79 -22.39 -4.38 -17.35
N PHE A 80 -21.36 -4.89 -16.68
CA PHE A 80 -21.36 -6.23 -16.12
C PHE A 80 -22.55 -6.49 -15.19
N SER A 81 -23.24 -7.60 -15.45
CA SER A 81 -24.26 -8.09 -14.54
C SER A 81 -23.67 -8.43 -13.19
N ASP A 82 -24.55 -8.52 -12.21
CA ASP A 82 -24.17 -8.92 -10.87
C ASP A 82 -23.36 -10.22 -10.88
N GLN A 83 -23.88 -11.27 -11.51
CA GLN A 83 -23.21 -12.56 -11.56
C GLN A 83 -21.78 -12.43 -12.10
N ARG A 84 -21.58 -11.63 -13.16
CA ARG A 84 -20.25 -11.38 -13.74
C ARG A 84 -19.33 -10.58 -12.82
N ARG A 85 -19.81 -9.51 -12.17
CA ARG A 85 -19.05 -8.78 -11.13
C ARG A 85 -18.58 -9.71 -10.00
N GLY A 86 -19.41 -10.68 -9.62
CA GLY A 86 -19.05 -11.71 -8.64
C GLY A 86 -17.94 -12.64 -9.13
N LYS A 87 -18.03 -13.10 -10.40
CA LYS A 87 -16.98 -13.91 -11.04
C LYS A 87 -15.66 -13.14 -11.18
N VAL A 88 -15.70 -11.85 -11.55
CA VAL A 88 -14.51 -10.98 -11.62
C VAL A 88 -13.80 -10.94 -10.28
N LEU A 89 -14.52 -10.70 -9.18
CA LEU A 89 -13.92 -10.67 -7.85
C LEU A 89 -13.39 -12.04 -7.43
N GLN A 90 -14.09 -13.12 -7.77
CA GLN A 90 -13.64 -14.49 -7.48
C GLN A 90 -12.31 -14.81 -8.19
N TRP A 91 -12.23 -14.53 -9.49
CA TRP A 91 -11.00 -14.73 -10.26
C TRP A 91 -9.87 -13.83 -9.78
N PHE A 92 -10.17 -12.56 -9.51
CA PHE A 92 -9.20 -11.64 -8.92
C PHE A 92 -8.69 -12.16 -7.57
N GLY A 93 -9.59 -12.63 -6.70
CA GLY A 93 -9.24 -13.20 -5.40
C GLY A 93 -8.38 -14.46 -5.52
N TRP A 94 -8.64 -15.33 -6.50
CA TRP A 94 -7.80 -16.50 -6.79
C TRP A 94 -6.41 -16.11 -7.28
N ILE A 95 -6.32 -15.22 -8.27
CA ILE A 95 -5.04 -14.72 -8.80
C ILE A 95 -4.23 -14.06 -7.68
N PHE A 96 -4.88 -13.22 -6.88
CA PHE A 96 -4.27 -12.57 -5.73
C PHE A 96 -3.81 -13.61 -4.69
N ALA A 97 -4.65 -14.57 -4.30
CA ALA A 97 -4.25 -15.63 -3.37
C ALA A 97 -3.05 -16.43 -3.87
N ILE A 98 -3.04 -16.86 -5.14
CA ILE A 98 -1.92 -17.60 -5.75
C ILE A 98 -0.64 -16.75 -5.74
N SER A 99 -0.73 -15.46 -6.06
CA SER A 99 0.43 -14.54 -6.04
C SER A 99 1.04 -14.34 -4.65
N LEU A 100 0.29 -14.62 -3.58
CA LEU A 100 0.80 -14.53 -2.21
C LEU A 100 1.58 -15.77 -1.79
N ILE A 101 1.34 -16.93 -2.43
CA ILE A 101 1.90 -18.22 -1.98
C ILE A 101 3.44 -18.18 -1.94
N PRO A 102 4.18 -17.77 -3.00
CA PRO A 102 5.64 -17.76 -2.94
C PRO A 102 6.15 -16.87 -1.81
N GLY A 103 5.55 -15.69 -1.66
CA GLY A 103 5.87 -14.76 -0.58
C GLY A 103 5.62 -15.33 0.82
N ILE A 104 4.49 -15.99 1.03
CA ILE A 104 4.16 -16.65 2.30
C ILE A 104 5.18 -17.76 2.61
N VAL A 105 5.54 -18.60 1.62
CA VAL A 105 6.52 -19.67 1.79
C VAL A 105 7.89 -19.09 2.17
N VAL A 106 8.37 -18.09 1.45
CA VAL A 106 9.65 -17.43 1.74
C VAL A 106 9.63 -16.79 3.14
N SER A 107 8.54 -16.12 3.53
CA SER A 107 8.38 -15.59 4.89
C SER A 107 8.42 -16.67 5.96
N LEU A 108 7.75 -17.82 5.74
CA LEU A 108 7.75 -18.93 6.71
C LEU A 108 9.13 -19.56 6.85
N CYS A 109 9.86 -19.72 5.74
CA CYS A 109 11.23 -20.21 5.77
C CYS A 109 12.18 -19.23 6.49
N ALA A 110 12.04 -17.92 6.27
CA ALA A 110 12.81 -16.91 7.00
C ALA A 110 12.51 -16.93 8.52
N ILE A 111 11.23 -17.06 8.89
CA ILE A 111 10.81 -17.22 10.30
C ILE A 111 11.40 -18.49 10.90
N ALA A 112 11.48 -19.59 10.13
CA ALA A 112 12.02 -20.86 10.58
C ALA A 112 13.56 -20.94 10.58
N ASN A 113 14.26 -19.85 10.20
CA ASN A 113 15.71 -19.82 10.02
C ASN A 113 16.22 -20.86 9.00
N ILE A 114 15.42 -21.16 7.98
CA ILE A 114 15.82 -22.02 6.85
C ILE A 114 16.61 -21.15 5.87
N PRO A 115 17.82 -21.56 5.45
CA PRO A 115 18.63 -20.76 4.53
C PRO A 115 17.95 -20.64 3.16
N ILE A 116 17.75 -19.41 2.71
CA ILE A 116 17.21 -19.08 1.38
C ILE A 116 18.13 -18.04 0.74
N THR A 117 18.40 -18.18 -0.54
CA THR A 117 19.10 -17.17 -1.33
C THR A 117 18.16 -15.99 -1.61
N LEU A 118 18.50 -14.81 -1.09
CA LEU A 118 17.75 -13.58 -1.28
C LEU A 118 18.60 -12.56 -2.02
N ASP A 119 18.14 -12.14 -3.20
CA ASP A 119 18.77 -11.08 -3.98
C ASP A 119 18.33 -9.71 -3.48
N ARG A 120 19.13 -8.67 -3.73
CA ARG A 120 18.76 -7.29 -3.38
C ARG A 120 18.23 -6.57 -4.60
N VAL A 121 17.02 -6.04 -4.50
CA VAL A 121 16.39 -5.22 -5.52
C VAL A 121 16.14 -3.84 -4.94
N PRO A 122 16.53 -2.73 -5.59
CA PRO A 122 16.28 -1.39 -5.06
C PRO A 122 14.78 -1.12 -4.89
N LEU A 123 14.43 -0.26 -3.93
CA LEU A 123 13.05 0.18 -3.75
C LEU A 123 12.50 0.89 -5.00
N LEU A 124 11.20 0.72 -5.28
CA LEU A 124 10.58 1.39 -6.43
C LEU A 124 10.53 2.92 -6.26
N ASN A 125 10.49 3.40 -5.01
CA ASN A 125 10.56 4.82 -4.71
C ASN A 125 12.02 5.29 -4.77
N PRO A 126 12.38 6.20 -5.70
CA PRO A 126 13.77 6.64 -5.90
C PRO A 126 14.37 7.26 -4.64
N THR A 127 13.61 8.05 -3.88
CA THR A 127 14.14 8.70 -2.67
C THR A 127 14.49 7.70 -1.58
N MET A 128 13.71 6.63 -1.44
CA MET A 128 13.98 5.56 -0.48
C MET A 128 15.08 4.61 -0.96
N ALA A 129 15.22 4.44 -2.27
CA ALA A 129 16.32 3.68 -2.87
C ALA A 129 17.66 4.42 -2.70
N GLU A 130 17.68 5.73 -2.90
CA GLU A 130 18.85 6.61 -2.66
C GLU A 130 19.25 6.62 -1.18
N ALA A 131 18.28 6.54 -0.27
CA ALA A 131 18.52 6.35 1.17
C ALA A 131 19.06 4.95 1.54
N GLY A 132 19.37 4.09 0.55
CA GLY A 132 19.93 2.75 0.75
C GLY A 132 18.88 1.67 1.03
N GLY A 133 17.59 1.95 0.86
CA GLY A 133 16.53 0.97 1.05
C GLY A 133 16.43 -0.02 -0.10
N TYR A 134 16.25 -1.30 0.21
CA TYR A 134 16.10 -2.37 -0.76
C TYR A 134 15.06 -3.42 -0.33
N TYR A 135 14.54 -4.15 -1.32
CA TYR A 135 13.79 -5.38 -1.13
C TYR A 135 14.74 -6.57 -1.08
N LEU A 136 14.39 -7.55 -0.25
CA LEU A 136 14.90 -8.91 -0.37
C LEU A 136 14.00 -9.66 -1.35
N HIS A 137 14.60 -10.18 -2.41
CA HIS A 137 13.92 -10.78 -3.54
C HIS A 137 14.21 -12.28 -3.61
N ALA A 138 13.13 -13.02 -3.85
CA ALA A 138 13.17 -14.41 -4.30
C ALA A 138 12.15 -14.57 -5.44
N PRO A 139 12.23 -15.65 -6.25
CA PRO A 139 11.27 -15.88 -7.32
C PRO A 139 9.80 -15.81 -6.85
N GLY A 140 9.12 -14.72 -7.24
CA GLY A 140 7.72 -14.47 -6.88
C GLY A 140 7.49 -13.86 -5.49
N ALA A 141 8.53 -13.42 -4.80
CA ALA A 141 8.46 -12.88 -3.45
C ALA A 141 9.37 -11.64 -3.25
N LEU A 142 8.80 -10.60 -2.65
CA LEU A 142 9.49 -9.42 -2.15
C LEU A 142 9.20 -9.28 -0.65
N LEU A 143 10.26 -9.10 0.12
CA LEU A 143 10.25 -8.77 1.53
C LEU A 143 10.92 -7.42 1.75
N LEU A 144 10.40 -6.61 2.67
CA LEU A 144 10.96 -5.29 2.94
C LEU A 144 12.13 -5.40 3.94
N SER A 145 13.36 -5.10 3.51
CA SER A 145 14.56 -5.33 4.31
C SER A 145 14.66 -4.43 5.55
N GLY A 146 14.27 -3.16 5.44
CA GLY A 146 14.45 -2.15 6.50
C GLY A 146 13.51 -2.28 7.71
N ASN A 147 12.59 -3.25 7.68
CA ASN A 147 11.54 -3.44 8.68
C ASN A 147 11.43 -4.92 9.04
N ASN A 148 12.46 -5.48 9.67
CA ASN A 148 12.48 -6.86 10.15
C ASN A 148 12.48 -6.93 11.68
N LEU A 149 12.18 -8.10 12.20
CA LEU A 149 12.27 -8.43 13.62
C LEU A 149 12.98 -9.77 13.79
N SER A 150 14.11 -9.74 14.47
CA SER A 150 14.87 -10.93 14.81
C SER A 150 14.16 -11.73 15.90
N LEU A 151 14.04 -13.03 15.70
CA LEU A 151 13.34 -13.95 16.61
C LEU A 151 14.34 -14.67 17.52
N PRO A 152 13.94 -15.11 18.72
CA PRO A 152 14.85 -15.72 19.70
C PRO A 152 15.63 -16.96 19.20
N TRP A 153 15.08 -17.66 18.21
CA TRP A 153 15.67 -18.86 17.61
C TRP A 153 16.48 -18.58 16.33
N GLY A 154 16.82 -17.31 16.06
CA GLY A 154 17.65 -16.89 14.92
C GLY A 154 16.90 -16.68 13.62
N GLY A 155 15.58 -16.90 13.58
CA GLY A 155 14.75 -16.58 12.42
C GLY A 155 14.47 -15.08 12.30
N GLU A 156 14.04 -14.64 11.13
CA GLU A 156 13.72 -13.24 10.87
C GLU A 156 12.29 -13.06 10.34
N LEU A 157 11.59 -12.09 10.91
CA LEU A 157 10.24 -11.74 10.53
C LEU A 157 10.25 -10.47 9.70
N TYR A 158 9.98 -10.62 8.40
CA TYR A 158 9.91 -9.52 7.45
C TYR A 158 8.47 -9.12 7.13
N ARG A 159 8.30 -7.87 6.68
CA ARG A 159 7.02 -7.42 6.12
C ARG A 159 6.86 -7.92 4.68
N LEU A 160 5.81 -8.72 4.46
CA LEU A 160 5.53 -9.32 3.18
C LEU A 160 4.95 -8.31 2.16
N CYS A 161 5.65 -8.13 1.04
CA CYS A 161 5.15 -7.42 -0.15
C CYS A 161 4.62 -8.39 -1.23
N ALA A 162 5.00 -9.67 -1.14
CA ALA A 162 4.70 -10.70 -2.14
C ALA A 162 5.20 -10.27 -3.53
N MET A 163 4.38 -10.28 -4.58
CA MET A 163 4.82 -9.79 -5.90
C MET A 163 4.66 -8.27 -6.08
N TYR A 164 4.20 -7.55 -5.07
CA TYR A 164 3.79 -6.14 -5.13
C TYR A 164 4.85 -5.20 -4.56
N ASP A 165 4.65 -3.90 -4.73
CA ASP A 165 5.56 -2.81 -4.35
C ASP A 165 5.57 -2.48 -2.84
N GLU A 166 4.46 -2.70 -2.13
CA GLU A 166 4.40 -2.38 -0.71
C GLU A 166 3.55 -3.35 0.11
N PRO A 167 3.94 -3.58 1.38
CA PRO A 167 3.18 -4.45 2.28
C PRO A 167 1.80 -3.85 2.62
N GLY A 168 1.71 -2.52 2.58
CA GLY A 168 0.44 -1.82 2.74
C GLY A 168 -0.59 -2.30 1.71
N MET A 169 -0.21 -2.37 0.43
CA MET A 169 -1.08 -2.78 -0.70
C MET A 169 -1.65 -4.18 -0.48
N VAL A 170 -0.79 -5.15 -0.14
CA VAL A 170 -1.19 -6.52 0.20
C VAL A 170 -2.26 -6.51 1.29
N GLY A 171 -1.99 -5.79 2.38
CA GLY A 171 -2.91 -5.70 3.51
C GLY A 171 -4.28 -5.11 3.14
N THR A 172 -4.32 -3.97 2.45
CA THR A 172 -5.61 -3.34 2.08
C THR A 172 -6.43 -4.20 1.14
N LEU A 173 -5.80 -4.80 0.12
CA LEU A 173 -6.49 -5.70 -0.81
C LEU A 173 -7.03 -6.93 -0.11
N ALA A 174 -6.24 -7.51 0.80
CA ALA A 174 -6.68 -8.63 1.61
C ALA A 174 -7.91 -8.29 2.45
N ALA A 175 -7.92 -7.12 3.11
CA ALA A 175 -9.06 -6.65 3.89
C ALA A 175 -10.32 -6.46 3.02
N PHE A 176 -10.20 -5.86 1.84
CA PHE A 176 -11.34 -5.66 0.93
C PHE A 176 -11.88 -6.96 0.35
N LEU A 177 -11.01 -7.91 -0.02
CA LEU A 177 -11.45 -9.24 -0.48
C LEU A 177 -12.18 -9.98 0.65
N LEU A 178 -11.62 -9.95 1.87
CA LEU A 178 -12.28 -10.52 3.04
C LEU A 178 -13.63 -9.85 3.29
N ALA A 179 -13.72 -8.51 3.21
CA ALA A 179 -14.98 -7.78 3.36
C ALA A 179 -16.02 -8.18 2.31
N GLY A 180 -15.61 -8.33 1.04
CA GLY A 180 -16.46 -8.86 -0.04
C GLY A 180 -17.01 -10.26 0.26
N ASN A 181 -16.24 -11.11 0.93
CA ASN A 181 -16.67 -12.42 1.42
C ASN A 181 -17.18 -12.41 2.87
N ARG A 182 -17.52 -11.23 3.42
CA ARG A 182 -18.07 -11.03 4.78
C ARG A 182 -17.20 -11.65 5.87
N PHE A 183 -15.89 -11.51 5.72
CA PHE A 183 -14.85 -12.04 6.58
C PHE A 183 -14.96 -13.56 6.80
N ARG A 184 -15.41 -14.31 5.78
CA ARG A 184 -15.36 -15.79 5.77
C ARG A 184 -13.99 -16.23 5.27
N LEU A 185 -13.31 -17.09 6.03
CA LEU A 185 -12.04 -17.70 5.62
C LEU A 185 -12.23 -18.92 4.70
N LYS A 186 -13.46 -19.44 4.58
CA LYS A 186 -13.82 -20.44 3.57
C LYS A 186 -14.45 -19.72 2.35
N PRO A 187 -14.10 -20.09 1.11
CA PRO A 187 -13.17 -21.17 0.70
C PRO A 187 -11.67 -20.83 0.91
N PHE A 188 -10.80 -21.82 0.75
CA PHE A 188 -9.35 -21.78 1.02
C PHE A 188 -8.59 -20.54 0.51
N PRO A 189 -8.89 -19.93 -0.65
CA PRO A 189 -8.24 -18.69 -1.07
C PRO A 189 -8.34 -17.56 -0.03
N PHE A 190 -9.45 -17.46 0.69
CA PHE A 190 -9.62 -16.44 1.72
C PHE A 190 -8.79 -16.70 2.98
N LEU A 191 -8.40 -17.95 3.24
CA LEU A 191 -7.42 -18.26 4.26
C LEU A 191 -6.03 -17.78 3.83
N ILE A 192 -5.62 -18.06 2.60
CA ILE A 192 -4.34 -17.57 2.04
C ILE A 192 -4.29 -16.04 2.09
N ILE A 193 -5.38 -15.38 1.66
CA ILE A 193 -5.51 -13.92 1.69
C ILE A 193 -5.40 -13.38 3.12
N PHE A 194 -6.01 -14.04 4.09
CA PHE A 194 -5.89 -13.64 5.49
C PHE A 194 -4.44 -13.79 5.99
N VAL A 195 -3.80 -14.93 5.74
CA VAL A 195 -2.41 -15.18 6.14
C VAL A 195 -1.45 -14.17 5.50
N GLY A 196 -1.56 -13.92 4.19
CA GLY A 196 -0.75 -12.91 3.52
C GLY A 196 -1.02 -11.49 4.02
N GLY A 197 -2.28 -11.18 4.36
CA GLY A 197 -2.64 -9.91 5.01
C GLY A 197 -1.98 -9.75 6.39
N VAL A 198 -1.95 -10.81 7.21
CA VAL A 198 -1.29 -10.82 8.52
C VAL A 198 0.23 -10.64 8.35
N LEU A 199 0.86 -11.41 7.47
CA LEU A 199 2.32 -11.36 7.21
C LEU A 199 2.76 -10.05 6.54
N SER A 200 1.85 -9.27 5.97
CA SER A 200 2.17 -7.91 5.49
C SER A 200 2.49 -6.93 6.63
N PHE A 201 2.07 -7.24 7.87
CA PHE A 201 2.14 -6.32 9.02
C PHE A 201 1.61 -4.92 8.69
N SER A 202 0.53 -4.87 7.90
CA SER A 202 -0.13 -3.63 7.53
C SER A 202 -1.07 -3.19 8.64
N LEU A 203 -0.83 -2.00 9.22
CA LEU A 203 -1.76 -1.40 10.18
C LEU A 203 -3.18 -1.29 9.60
N ALA A 204 -3.28 -0.90 8.33
CA ALA A 204 -4.54 -0.79 7.62
C ALA A 204 -5.30 -2.13 7.62
N PHE A 205 -4.59 -3.23 7.34
CA PHE A 205 -5.16 -4.57 7.40
C PHE A 205 -5.61 -4.94 8.81
N ILE A 206 -4.76 -4.75 9.82
CA ILE A 206 -5.08 -5.13 11.21
C ILE A 206 -6.34 -4.41 11.67
N VAL A 207 -6.43 -3.10 11.44
CA VAL A 207 -7.60 -2.29 11.84
C VAL A 207 -8.85 -2.73 11.06
N MET A 208 -8.79 -2.78 9.73
CA MET A 208 -9.96 -3.12 8.91
C MET A 208 -10.43 -4.56 9.13
N ALA A 209 -9.51 -5.51 9.26
CA ALA A 209 -9.83 -6.91 9.51
C ALA A 209 -10.40 -7.11 10.91
N SER A 210 -9.87 -6.44 11.93
CA SER A 210 -10.40 -6.51 13.29
C SER A 210 -11.84 -5.98 13.36
N LEU A 211 -12.10 -4.80 12.78
CA LEU A 211 -13.47 -4.26 12.66
C LEU A 211 -14.39 -5.22 11.91
N GLY A 212 -13.90 -5.82 10.83
CA GLY A 212 -14.63 -6.77 10.02
C GLY A 212 -15.01 -8.08 10.74
N PHE A 213 -14.05 -8.70 11.43
CA PHE A 213 -14.27 -9.91 12.21
C PHE A 213 -15.09 -9.64 13.47
N LEU A 214 -14.95 -8.47 14.10
CA LEU A 214 -15.79 -8.06 15.24
C LEU A 214 -17.24 -7.88 14.79
N PHE A 215 -17.47 -7.15 13.69
CA PHE A 215 -18.81 -7.02 13.11
C PHE A 215 -19.41 -8.38 12.75
N ARG A 216 -18.58 -9.28 12.22
CA ARG A 216 -18.99 -10.66 11.95
C ARG A 216 -19.35 -11.42 13.23
N LEU A 217 -18.56 -11.32 14.29
CA LEU A 217 -18.84 -11.95 15.57
C LEU A 217 -20.20 -11.51 16.10
N VAL A 218 -20.51 -10.21 16.04
CA VAL A 218 -21.81 -9.66 16.43
C VAL A 218 -22.96 -10.20 15.57
N GLN A 219 -22.77 -10.22 14.24
CA GLN A 219 -23.81 -10.62 13.29
C GLN A 219 -24.05 -12.14 13.19
N ALA A 220 -23.00 -12.94 13.33
CA ALA A 220 -23.03 -14.38 13.12
C ALA A 220 -22.97 -15.19 14.42
N ARG A 221 -22.61 -14.56 15.55
CA ARG A 221 -22.45 -15.17 16.89
C ARG A 221 -21.66 -16.48 16.88
N SER A 222 -20.69 -16.59 15.98
CA SER A 222 -19.93 -17.83 15.78
C SER A 222 -18.60 -17.73 16.54
N PRO A 223 -18.32 -18.60 17.53
CA PRO A 223 -17.09 -18.52 18.32
C PRO A 223 -15.83 -18.75 17.46
N ILE A 224 -15.96 -19.41 16.31
CA ILE A 224 -14.86 -19.61 15.34
C ILE A 224 -14.26 -18.27 14.87
N THR A 225 -15.01 -17.16 14.94
CA THR A 225 -14.47 -15.83 14.58
C THR A 225 -13.55 -15.23 15.64
N LEU A 226 -13.46 -15.82 16.83
CA LEU A 226 -12.51 -15.41 17.86
C LEU A 226 -11.07 -15.76 17.48
N LEU A 227 -10.85 -16.88 16.77
CA LEU A 227 -9.50 -17.29 16.34
C LEU A 227 -8.80 -16.23 15.47
N PRO A 228 -9.37 -15.75 14.35
CA PRO A 228 -8.73 -14.70 13.57
C PRO A 228 -8.60 -13.38 14.34
N LEU A 229 -9.51 -13.06 15.26
CA LEU A 229 -9.37 -11.88 16.13
C LEU A 229 -8.19 -12.01 17.09
N ALA A 230 -7.99 -13.18 17.70
CA ALA A 230 -6.86 -13.43 18.58
C ALA A 230 -5.52 -13.31 17.83
N VAL A 231 -5.44 -13.86 16.61
CA VAL A 231 -4.28 -13.70 15.72
C VAL A 231 -4.04 -12.22 15.41
N LEU A 232 -5.07 -11.48 15.00
CA LEU A 232 -4.94 -10.04 14.72
C LEU A 232 -4.54 -9.23 15.96
N GLY A 233 -5.02 -9.59 17.15
CA GLY A 233 -4.64 -8.98 18.41
C GLY A 233 -3.17 -9.17 18.72
N LEU A 234 -2.67 -10.41 18.67
CA LEU A 234 -1.26 -10.73 18.89
C LEU A 234 -0.35 -9.98 17.90
N PHE A 235 -0.68 -10.03 16.61
CA PHE A 235 0.08 -9.32 15.57
C PHE A 235 -0.04 -7.81 15.71
N GLY A 236 -1.18 -7.29 16.16
CA GLY A 236 -1.38 -5.88 16.49
C GLY A 236 -0.43 -5.41 17.59
N LEU A 237 -0.28 -6.19 18.66
CA LEU A 237 0.66 -5.89 19.74
C LEU A 237 2.12 -5.91 19.27
N LEU A 238 2.49 -6.82 18.36
CA LEU A 238 3.79 -6.85 17.71
C LEU A 238 4.02 -5.59 16.84
N VAL A 239 3.03 -5.19 16.04
CA VAL A 239 3.12 -3.97 15.19
C VAL A 239 3.24 -2.70 16.04
N LEU A 240 2.62 -2.67 17.21
CA LEU A 240 2.71 -1.54 18.14
C LEU A 240 3.99 -1.55 18.98
N GLY A 241 4.84 -2.59 18.87
CA GLY A 241 6.07 -2.71 19.64
C GLY A 241 5.85 -2.97 21.14
N ILE A 242 4.62 -3.35 21.53
CA ILE A 242 4.28 -3.69 22.93
C ILE A 242 4.91 -5.03 23.30
N ILE A 243 4.91 -5.98 22.36
CA ILE A 243 5.61 -7.25 22.50
C ILE A 243 6.91 -7.16 21.72
N LYS A 244 8.04 -7.29 22.42
CA LYS A 244 9.38 -7.42 21.82
C LYS A 244 9.85 -8.87 22.03
N PRO A 245 10.03 -9.67 20.97
CA PRO A 245 10.77 -10.92 21.08
C PRO A 245 12.18 -10.60 21.55
N SER A 246 12.58 -11.14 22.69
CA SER A 246 13.94 -11.02 23.20
C SER A 246 14.86 -11.88 22.32
N ALA A 247 15.48 -11.27 21.32
CA ALA A 247 16.56 -11.92 20.57
C ALA A 247 17.84 -11.94 21.44
N PRO A 248 18.62 -13.04 21.43
CA PRO A 248 19.97 -13.01 21.99
C PRO A 248 20.82 -11.96 21.24
N PRO A 249 21.73 -11.26 21.93
CA PRO A 249 22.58 -10.25 21.29
C PRO A 249 23.38 -10.91 20.15
N PRO A 250 23.57 -10.22 19.01
CA PRO A 250 24.35 -10.76 17.91
C PRO A 250 25.76 -11.11 18.39
N PRO A 251 26.37 -12.19 17.86
CA PRO A 251 27.78 -12.47 18.14
C PRO A 251 28.59 -11.25 17.71
N VAL A 252 29.38 -10.71 18.64
CA VAL A 252 30.29 -9.60 18.40
C VAL A 252 31.16 -9.97 17.20
N ALA A 253 31.01 -9.25 16.09
CA ALA A 253 31.92 -9.36 14.97
C ALA A 253 33.32 -9.04 15.50
N GLN A 254 34.15 -10.08 15.64
CA GLN A 254 35.57 -9.88 15.89
C GLN A 254 36.10 -9.10 14.70
N ALA A 255 36.50 -7.86 14.96
CA ALA A 255 37.20 -7.03 14.00
C ALA A 255 38.38 -7.84 13.46
N ALA A 256 38.30 -8.26 12.21
CA ALA A 256 39.43 -8.82 11.50
C ALA A 256 40.50 -7.73 11.46
N ALA A 257 41.54 -7.91 12.26
CA ALA A 257 42.74 -7.08 12.23
C ALA A 257 43.33 -7.16 10.81
N GLN A 258 43.15 -6.10 10.03
CA GLN A 258 43.92 -5.90 8.81
C GLN A 258 45.30 -5.36 9.25
N ALA A 259 46.32 -6.19 9.05
CA ALA A 259 47.72 -5.80 9.18
C ALA A 259 48.08 -4.73 8.13
N PRO A 260 48.98 -3.78 8.44
CA PRO A 260 49.40 -2.78 7.48
C PRO A 260 50.47 -3.37 6.53
N ASP A 261 50.18 -3.36 5.23
CA ASP A 261 51.21 -3.58 4.21
C ASP A 261 51.98 -2.27 3.98
N GLU A 262 53.26 -2.34 4.28
CA GLU A 262 54.27 -1.33 4.02
C GLU A 262 54.86 -1.57 2.62
N LYS A 263 54.76 -0.59 1.70
CA LYS A 263 55.85 -0.28 0.74
C LYS A 263 55.63 1.03 -0.03
N ALA A 264 56.69 1.84 0.05
CA ALA A 264 56.92 3.19 -0.45
C ALA A 264 56.80 3.41 -1.97
N VAL A 265 56.49 4.66 -2.35
CA VAL A 265 57.22 5.44 -3.38
C VAL A 265 57.24 6.92 -2.94
N THR A 266 58.43 7.51 -3.03
CA THR A 266 58.87 8.85 -2.59
C THR A 266 58.82 9.91 -3.70
N GLN A 267 59.07 11.18 -3.29
CA GLN A 267 59.51 12.39 -4.04
C GLN A 267 58.36 13.34 -4.48
N SER A 268 58.43 14.68 -4.30
CA SER A 268 59.54 15.62 -4.02
C SER A 268 59.01 17.06 -3.81
N GLY A 269 59.76 17.89 -3.05
CA GLY A 269 59.83 19.36 -3.11
C GLY A 269 58.67 20.15 -2.50
N ASP A 270 58.82 21.29 -1.82
CA ASP A 270 59.98 22.13 -1.47
C ASP A 270 59.43 23.30 -0.59
N LEU A 271 60.27 23.86 0.31
CA LEU A 271 60.32 25.30 0.71
C LEU A 271 59.13 25.90 1.55
N LEU A 272 59.22 26.70 2.65
CA LEU A 272 60.24 27.52 3.35
C LEU A 272 59.77 27.90 4.80
N ILE A 273 60.70 27.85 5.78
CA ILE A 273 61.12 28.87 6.79
C ILE A 273 60.07 29.67 7.64
N SER A 274 59.99 29.32 8.94
CA SER A 274 60.19 30.06 10.24
C SER A 274 59.89 31.58 10.43
N PRO A 275 59.98 32.17 11.67
CA PRO A 275 59.37 31.89 12.99
C PRO A 275 58.92 33.18 13.76
N ALA A 276 58.71 33.09 15.09
CA ALA A 276 58.58 34.13 16.15
C ALA A 276 57.12 34.50 16.55
N ALA A 277 56.63 34.47 17.80
CA ALA A 277 57.10 34.63 19.19
C ALA A 277 56.54 35.92 19.84
N ASP A 278 56.26 35.81 21.15
CA ASP A 278 55.78 36.82 22.13
C ASP A 278 54.24 36.98 22.21
N SER A 279 53.58 36.96 23.37
CA SER A 279 54.01 37.23 24.76
C SER A 279 52.97 36.72 25.79
N ALA A 280 53.40 36.57 27.04
CA ALA A 280 52.70 35.96 28.17
C ALA A 280 51.68 36.86 28.89
N ASN A 281 50.60 36.26 29.45
CA ASN A 281 50.25 36.28 30.88
C ASN A 281 48.83 35.74 31.17
N GLY A 282 48.69 34.96 32.26
CA GLY A 282 47.55 35.11 33.19
C GLY A 282 46.45 34.06 33.23
N SER A 283 46.70 32.98 34.00
CA SER A 283 45.80 32.35 34.99
C SER A 283 44.40 31.79 34.63
N ALA A 284 44.28 30.51 35.03
CA ALA A 284 43.15 29.86 35.73
C ALA A 284 42.02 29.18 34.91
N SER A 285 41.95 27.87 35.15
CA SER A 285 40.77 26.98 35.15
C SER A 285 39.85 27.00 33.92
N ASP A 286 39.96 25.97 33.08
CA ASP A 286 38.96 24.91 33.07
C ASP A 286 39.42 23.78 32.15
N ALA A 287 39.44 22.56 32.70
CA ALA A 287 39.75 21.35 31.96
C ALA A 287 38.65 21.11 30.93
N ALA A 288 38.95 21.36 29.66
CA ALA A 288 38.11 21.00 28.54
C ALA A 288 38.03 19.47 28.44
N THR A 289 36.95 18.91 28.97
CA THR A 289 36.50 17.56 28.67
C THR A 289 36.15 17.53 27.19
N THR A 290 36.96 16.83 26.40
CA THR A 290 36.66 16.42 25.03
C THR A 290 35.23 15.87 24.98
N PRO A 291 34.33 16.36 24.11
CA PRO A 291 33.04 15.71 23.95
C PRO A 291 33.28 14.32 23.35
N GLN A 292 33.14 13.30 24.18
CA GLN A 292 32.98 11.93 23.72
C GLN A 292 31.77 11.91 22.78
N VAL A 293 32.03 11.63 21.51
CA VAL A 293 30.99 11.24 20.55
C VAL A 293 30.28 10.03 21.16
N PRO A 294 28.97 10.10 21.46
CA PRO A 294 28.26 8.93 21.96
C PRO A 294 28.35 7.83 20.90
N ALA A 295 28.80 6.65 21.32
CA ALA A 295 28.79 5.45 20.49
C ALA A 295 27.43 5.34 19.79
N ALA A 296 27.45 5.21 18.46
CA ALA A 296 26.25 5.05 17.66
C ALA A 296 25.46 3.85 18.19
N GLN A 297 24.37 4.12 18.92
CA GLN A 297 23.40 3.11 19.31
C GLN A 297 22.89 2.49 18.01
N GLN A 298 23.07 1.18 17.85
CA GLN A 298 22.46 0.44 16.76
C GLN A 298 20.95 0.73 16.78
N PRO A 299 20.34 1.16 15.66
CA PRO A 299 18.94 1.53 15.66
C PRO A 299 18.10 0.32 16.09
N GLU A 300 17.25 0.49 17.11
CA GLU A 300 16.35 -0.56 17.57
C GLU A 300 15.55 -1.13 16.38
N GLN A 301 15.67 -2.43 16.14
CA GLN A 301 14.95 -3.11 15.05
C GLN A 301 13.47 -3.26 15.43
N HIS A 302 12.60 -2.54 14.71
CA HIS A 302 11.16 -2.62 14.87
C HIS A 302 10.51 -2.92 13.51
N LEU A 303 9.42 -3.72 13.49
CA LEU A 303 8.60 -3.93 12.28
C LEU A 303 8.03 -2.59 11.74
N ARG A 304 8.02 -1.55 12.58
CA ARG A 304 7.74 -0.18 12.21
C ARG A 304 8.61 0.75 13.04
N GLN A 305 9.25 1.74 12.42
CA GLN A 305 9.84 2.86 13.17
C GLN A 305 8.73 3.48 14.05
N THR A 306 8.91 3.43 15.36
CA THR A 306 8.02 4.02 16.37
C THR A 306 8.28 5.52 16.52
N GLN A 307 9.43 6.01 16.05
CA GLN A 307 9.60 7.43 15.76
C GLN A 307 8.55 7.83 14.73
N TYR A 308 7.77 8.83 15.10
CA TYR A 308 6.67 9.43 14.35
C TYR A 308 7.23 10.13 13.10
N LEU A 309 7.76 9.36 12.13
CA LEU A 309 7.93 9.86 10.77
C LEU A 309 6.50 10.00 10.23
N ASN A 310 6.01 11.24 10.17
CA ASN A 310 4.72 11.55 9.59
C ASN A 310 4.76 11.26 8.08
N ASN A 311 4.70 9.99 7.70
CA ASN A 311 4.58 9.52 6.31
C ASN A 311 3.14 9.71 5.77
N ARG A 312 2.32 10.56 6.41
CA ARG A 312 0.91 10.80 6.07
C ARG A 312 0.69 12.22 5.57
N SER A 313 1.39 13.19 6.16
CA SER A 313 1.67 14.50 5.59
C SER A 313 3.11 14.86 5.91
N LEU A 314 3.97 14.89 4.89
CA LEU A 314 5.29 15.49 5.06
C LEU A 314 5.08 16.98 5.36
N PRO A 315 5.98 17.65 6.11
CA PRO A 315 5.90 19.11 6.31
C PRO A 315 5.79 19.89 5.00
N GLU A 316 6.31 19.31 3.90
CA GLU A 316 6.18 19.82 2.54
C GLU A 316 4.74 19.76 2.00
N MET A 317 4.01 18.69 2.31
CA MET A 317 2.59 18.55 1.96
C MET A 317 1.73 19.59 2.69
N ASP A 318 2.01 19.85 3.96
CA ASP A 318 1.27 20.83 4.74
C ASP A 318 1.52 22.26 4.21
N LYS A 319 2.76 22.55 3.81
CA LYS A 319 3.11 23.80 3.10
C LYS A 319 2.38 23.91 1.76
N LEU A 320 2.32 22.82 1.00
CA LEU A 320 1.61 22.78 -0.29
C LEU A 320 0.11 23.04 -0.10
N LEU A 321 -0.49 22.44 0.92
CA LEU A 321 -1.90 22.64 1.24
C LEU A 321 -2.20 24.06 1.71
N ALA A 322 -1.32 24.66 2.53
CA ALA A 322 -1.44 26.06 2.93
C ALA A 322 -1.37 26.99 1.70
N ARG A 323 -0.38 26.77 0.82
CA ARG A 323 -0.25 27.51 -0.45
C ARG A 323 -1.49 27.38 -1.33
N TYR A 324 -2.10 26.20 -1.38
CA TYR A 324 -3.33 25.98 -2.12
C TYR A 324 -4.49 26.82 -1.56
N PHE A 325 -4.66 26.87 -0.24
CA PHE A 325 -5.74 27.64 0.39
C PHE A 325 -5.57 29.16 0.25
N ASP A 326 -4.32 29.63 0.17
CA ASP A 326 -3.99 31.04 -0.04
C ASP A 326 -3.96 31.44 -1.53
N ALA A 327 -4.22 30.51 -2.45
CA ALA A 327 -4.15 30.74 -3.89
C ALA A 327 -5.38 31.48 -4.44
N ASP A 328 -5.27 31.91 -5.70
CA ASP A 328 -6.37 32.55 -6.42
C ASP A 328 -7.53 31.58 -6.71
N THR A 329 -8.71 32.12 -7.03
CA THR A 329 -9.92 31.33 -7.25
C THR A 329 -9.76 30.28 -8.36
N LYS A 330 -8.96 30.55 -9.40
CA LYS A 330 -8.71 29.57 -10.47
C LYS A 330 -7.96 28.36 -9.91
N THR A 331 -6.90 28.59 -9.15
CA THR A 331 -6.11 27.52 -8.52
C THR A 331 -6.94 26.73 -7.51
N LEU A 332 -7.80 27.38 -6.72
CA LEU A 332 -8.72 26.70 -5.82
C LEU A 332 -9.72 25.79 -6.56
N LEU A 333 -10.16 26.18 -7.76
CA LEU A 333 -11.11 25.39 -8.53
C LEU A 333 -10.45 24.21 -9.28
N PHE A 334 -9.28 24.44 -9.88
CA PHE A 334 -8.63 23.49 -10.80
C PHE A 334 -7.41 22.76 -10.23
N GLY A 335 -6.91 23.20 -9.07
CA GLY A 335 -5.68 22.69 -8.48
C GLY A 335 -4.45 23.47 -8.95
N MET A 336 -3.31 23.23 -8.31
CA MET A 336 -2.01 23.81 -8.66
C MET A 336 -1.33 23.09 -9.84
N GLY A 337 -1.75 21.85 -10.13
CA GLY A 337 -1.22 21.05 -11.23
C GLY A 337 -1.43 19.57 -10.97
N ALA A 338 -1.67 18.77 -12.01
CA ALA A 338 -2.12 17.38 -11.90
C ALA A 338 -1.16 16.40 -11.17
N ASP A 339 0.07 16.84 -10.89
CA ASP A 339 1.11 16.11 -10.14
C ASP A 339 1.77 16.95 -9.04
N SER A 340 1.12 18.04 -8.58
CA SER A 340 1.68 18.96 -7.59
C SER A 340 2.06 18.29 -6.28
N SER A 341 1.27 17.33 -5.82
CA SER A 341 1.51 16.53 -4.63
C SER A 341 2.74 15.64 -4.76
N VAL A 342 3.08 15.20 -5.98
CA VAL A 342 4.25 14.35 -6.25
C VAL A 342 5.51 15.21 -6.34
N VAL A 343 5.42 16.36 -7.00
CA VAL A 343 6.57 17.26 -7.22
C VAL A 343 6.94 18.02 -5.94
N TYR A 344 5.96 18.58 -5.24
CA TYR A 344 6.19 19.46 -4.10
C TYR A 344 5.90 18.83 -2.74
N GLY A 345 5.14 17.74 -2.72
CA GLY A 345 4.60 17.20 -1.48
C GLY A 345 5.13 15.82 -1.08
N GLY A 346 5.83 15.13 -1.97
CA GLY A 346 6.29 13.75 -1.75
C GLY A 346 5.14 12.76 -1.62
N VAL A 347 4.90 12.24 -0.40
CA VAL A 347 3.85 11.25 -0.10
C VAL A 347 2.61 11.94 0.47
N SER A 348 1.46 11.75 -0.17
CA SER A 348 0.19 12.37 0.21
C SER A 348 -0.95 11.38 0.42
N GLN A 349 -1.97 11.81 1.16
CA GLN A 349 -3.28 11.15 1.23
C GLN A 349 -4.17 11.58 0.05
N VAL A 350 -5.16 10.75 -0.29
CA VAL A 350 -6.09 10.99 -1.41
C VAL A 350 -6.74 12.37 -1.33
N VAL A 351 -7.18 12.79 -0.15
CA VAL A 351 -7.96 14.03 0.01
C VAL A 351 -7.10 15.24 -0.32
N THR A 352 -5.92 15.33 0.29
CA THR A 352 -4.97 16.42 0.01
C THR A 352 -4.60 16.43 -1.46
N ARG A 353 -4.32 15.24 -2.02
CA ARG A 353 -4.01 15.10 -3.44
C ARG A 353 -5.14 15.55 -4.36
N LEU A 354 -6.39 15.17 -4.08
CA LEU A 354 -7.55 15.61 -4.88
C LEU A 354 -7.67 17.13 -4.88
N LEU A 355 -7.44 17.78 -3.73
CA LEU A 355 -7.51 19.23 -3.61
C LEU A 355 -6.33 19.92 -4.29
N THR A 356 -5.10 19.56 -3.95
CA THR A 356 -3.90 20.23 -4.47
C THR A 356 -3.71 19.96 -5.97
N ASP A 357 -3.94 18.73 -6.42
CA ASP A 357 -3.66 18.34 -7.81
C ASP A 357 -4.80 18.69 -8.78
N PHE A 358 -6.06 18.57 -8.33
CA PHE A 358 -7.23 18.65 -9.21
C PHE A 358 -8.27 19.70 -8.78
N GLY A 359 -8.04 20.38 -7.67
CA GLY A 359 -8.90 21.43 -7.13
C GLY A 359 -10.23 20.93 -6.58
N LEU A 360 -11.06 21.90 -6.16
CA LEU A 360 -12.40 21.62 -5.66
C LEU A 360 -13.29 20.90 -6.69
N ILE A 361 -13.14 21.20 -7.98
CA ILE A 361 -13.94 20.55 -9.03
C ILE A 361 -13.62 19.06 -9.11
N GLY A 362 -12.34 18.70 -9.16
CA GLY A 362 -11.90 17.29 -9.18
C GLY A 362 -12.33 16.54 -7.92
N ALA A 363 -12.15 17.17 -6.75
CA ALA A 363 -12.56 16.60 -5.47
C ALA A 363 -14.08 16.35 -5.40
N LEU A 364 -14.90 17.32 -5.84
CA LEU A 364 -16.36 17.20 -5.85
C LEU A 364 -16.84 16.14 -6.84
N LEU A 365 -16.31 16.11 -8.07
CA LEU A 365 -16.66 15.08 -9.06
C LEU A 365 -16.37 13.67 -8.52
N PHE A 366 -15.20 13.49 -7.91
CA PHE A 366 -14.84 12.21 -7.31
C PHE A 366 -15.77 11.87 -6.14
N ALA A 367 -15.94 12.76 -5.17
CA ALA A 367 -16.76 12.51 -3.99
C ALA A 367 -18.22 12.21 -4.35
N LEU A 368 -18.84 13.01 -5.22
CA LEU A 368 -20.22 12.81 -5.68
C LEU A 368 -20.39 11.50 -6.44
N SER A 369 -19.41 11.11 -7.27
CA SER A 369 -19.46 9.82 -7.97
C SER A 369 -19.45 8.64 -7.00
N MET A 370 -18.59 8.69 -5.98
CA MET A 370 -18.44 7.61 -4.98
C MET A 370 -19.67 7.52 -4.07
N ILE A 371 -20.24 8.66 -3.65
CA ILE A 371 -21.48 8.72 -2.87
C ILE A 371 -22.64 8.18 -3.70
N SER A 372 -22.78 8.62 -4.96
CA SER A 372 -23.85 8.16 -5.87
C SER A 372 -23.81 6.64 -6.07
N LEU A 373 -22.63 6.07 -6.37
CA LEU A 373 -22.46 4.63 -6.50
C LEU A 373 -22.73 3.89 -5.18
N THR A 374 -22.29 4.43 -4.04
CA THR A 374 -22.53 3.86 -2.71
C THR A 374 -24.02 3.74 -2.42
N LEU A 375 -24.78 4.81 -2.65
CA LEU A 375 -26.23 4.83 -2.43
C LEU A 375 -26.94 3.85 -3.38
N ALA A 376 -26.56 3.82 -4.65
CA ALA A 376 -27.14 2.93 -5.65
C ALA A 376 -26.90 1.44 -5.32
N ILE A 377 -25.66 1.07 -4.97
CA ILE A 377 -25.29 -0.31 -4.63
C ILE A 377 -25.97 -0.73 -3.32
N THR A 378 -25.98 0.14 -2.30
CA THR A 378 -26.60 -0.14 -1.00
C THR A 378 -28.11 -0.33 -1.13
N HIS A 379 -28.79 0.47 -1.95
CA HIS A 379 -30.23 0.32 -2.18
C HIS A 379 -30.56 -1.07 -2.74
N ASN A 380 -29.75 -1.56 -3.69
CA ASN A 380 -29.98 -2.85 -4.35
C ASN A 380 -29.51 -4.06 -3.52
N ALA A 381 -28.83 -3.82 -2.40
CA ALA A 381 -28.27 -4.88 -1.58
C ALA A 381 -29.33 -5.57 -0.71
N LYS A 382 -29.31 -6.92 -0.70
CA LYS A 382 -30.11 -7.74 0.22
C LYS A 382 -29.55 -7.71 1.65
N ARG A 383 -28.24 -7.48 1.79
CA ARG A 383 -27.52 -7.41 3.08
C ARG A 383 -26.88 -6.03 3.27
N ARG A 384 -27.72 -5.01 3.45
CA ARG A 384 -27.29 -3.60 3.50
C ARG A 384 -26.17 -3.33 4.50
N LEU A 385 -26.24 -3.90 5.72
CA LEU A 385 -25.22 -3.68 6.74
C LEU A 385 -23.81 -4.16 6.32
N TRP A 386 -23.72 -5.26 5.56
CA TRP A 386 -22.43 -5.75 5.05
C TRP A 386 -21.86 -4.83 3.96
N VAL A 387 -22.72 -4.21 3.17
CA VAL A 387 -22.35 -3.22 2.16
C VAL A 387 -21.90 -1.92 2.81
N LEU A 388 -22.63 -1.45 3.82
CA LEU A 388 -22.25 -0.26 4.60
C LEU A 388 -20.93 -0.47 5.34
N LEU A 389 -20.71 -1.64 5.94
CA LEU A 389 -19.41 -2.00 6.52
C LEU A 389 -18.31 -1.91 5.45
N PHE A 390 -18.52 -2.49 4.28
CA PHE A 390 -17.52 -2.42 3.20
C PHE A 390 -17.18 -0.97 2.85
N PHE A 391 -18.18 -0.10 2.67
CA PHE A 391 -17.93 1.31 2.34
C PHE A 391 -17.28 2.08 3.50
N ALA A 392 -17.59 1.77 4.75
CA ALA A 392 -16.89 2.33 5.90
C ALA A 392 -15.40 1.92 5.92
N LEU A 393 -15.11 0.65 5.66
CA LEU A 393 -13.72 0.16 5.53
C LEU A 393 -13.01 0.80 4.34
N PHE A 394 -13.70 0.98 3.22
CA PHE A 394 -13.16 1.65 2.04
C PHE A 394 -12.82 3.11 2.35
N ALA A 395 -13.72 3.86 2.98
CA ALA A 395 -13.48 5.25 3.40
C ALA A 395 -12.27 5.36 4.36
N LEU A 396 -12.15 4.46 5.33
CA LEU A 396 -11.00 4.39 6.22
C LEU A 396 -9.68 4.16 5.45
N SER A 397 -9.73 3.37 4.38
CA SER A 397 -8.58 3.16 3.51
C SER A 397 -8.28 4.34 2.58
N ILE A 398 -9.28 5.10 2.10
CA ILE A 398 -9.06 6.29 1.27
C ILE A 398 -8.15 7.28 2.02
N TYR A 399 -8.41 7.47 3.31
CA TYR A 399 -7.60 8.33 4.16
C TYR A 399 -6.11 7.96 4.17
N GLN A 400 -5.77 6.68 3.96
CA GLN A 400 -4.39 6.19 4.07
C GLN A 400 -3.69 5.97 2.73
N ARG A 401 -4.33 6.30 1.60
CA ARG A 401 -3.80 5.99 0.26
C ARG A 401 -3.48 7.24 -0.54
N PRO A 402 -2.52 7.19 -1.47
CA PRO A 402 -2.26 8.31 -2.36
C PRO A 402 -3.20 8.33 -3.58
N ILE A 403 -3.63 7.16 -4.06
CA ILE A 403 -4.42 7.03 -5.29
C ILE A 403 -5.48 5.94 -5.11
N VAL A 404 -6.73 6.25 -5.44
CA VAL A 404 -7.88 5.31 -5.37
C VAL A 404 -8.71 5.25 -6.65
N TRP A 405 -8.29 5.97 -7.71
CA TRP A 405 -8.94 5.96 -9.03
C TRP A 405 -8.24 5.04 -10.04
N MET A 406 -7.55 4.01 -9.54
CA MET A 406 -6.97 2.95 -10.37
C MET A 406 -8.01 1.88 -10.73
N PRO A 407 -7.85 1.15 -11.85
CA PRO A 407 -8.78 0.11 -12.26
C PRO A 407 -9.03 -0.97 -11.19
N TYR A 408 -8.00 -1.36 -10.43
CA TYR A 408 -8.14 -2.31 -9.33
C TYR A 408 -9.00 -1.74 -8.20
N ALA A 409 -8.85 -0.45 -7.87
CA ALA A 409 -9.58 0.19 -6.77
C ALA A 409 -11.08 0.28 -7.10
N PHE A 410 -11.44 0.64 -8.34
CA PHE A 410 -12.84 0.62 -8.79
C PHE A 410 -13.41 -0.80 -8.84
N THR A 411 -12.63 -1.77 -9.30
CA THR A 411 -13.03 -3.19 -9.29
C THR A 411 -13.33 -3.63 -7.86
N MET A 412 -12.46 -3.30 -6.90
CA MET A 412 -12.66 -3.65 -5.50
C MET A 412 -13.87 -2.92 -4.91
N PHE A 413 -14.00 -1.61 -5.15
CA PHE A 413 -15.11 -0.80 -4.66
C PHE A 413 -16.47 -1.32 -5.16
N ILE A 414 -16.60 -1.62 -6.45
CA ILE A 414 -17.87 -2.03 -7.06
C ILE A 414 -18.12 -3.53 -6.83
N CYS A 415 -17.18 -4.41 -7.16
CA CYS A 415 -17.42 -5.85 -7.13
C CYS A 415 -17.50 -6.40 -5.69
N SER A 416 -16.67 -5.91 -4.76
CA SER A 416 -16.67 -6.40 -3.38
C SER A 416 -17.92 -5.96 -2.61
N SER A 417 -18.32 -4.68 -2.73
CA SER A 417 -19.56 -4.18 -2.12
C SER A 417 -20.78 -4.92 -2.68
N THR A 418 -20.83 -5.12 -4.00
CA THR A 418 -21.91 -5.86 -4.64
C THR A 418 -21.96 -7.31 -4.14
N LEU A 419 -20.82 -8.01 -4.01
CA LEU A 419 -20.79 -9.39 -3.51
C LEU A 419 -21.19 -9.47 -2.03
N ALA A 420 -20.72 -8.53 -1.19
CA ALA A 420 -21.07 -8.46 0.22
C ALA A 420 -22.60 -8.31 0.43
N GLY A 421 -23.26 -7.57 -0.47
CA GLY A 421 -24.69 -7.33 -0.46
C GLY A 421 -25.57 -8.49 -0.92
N ARG A 422 -25.00 -9.54 -1.52
CA ARG A 422 -25.79 -10.66 -2.07
C ARG A 422 -26.16 -11.72 -1.04
N ARG A 423 -27.30 -12.37 -1.28
CA ARG A 423 -27.59 -13.69 -0.71
C ARG A 423 -26.66 -14.69 -1.41
N LYS A 424 -26.03 -15.60 -0.65
CA LYS A 424 -25.27 -16.71 -1.26
C LYS A 424 -26.25 -17.40 -2.22
N SER A 425 -25.96 -17.42 -3.52
CA SER A 425 -26.85 -18.07 -4.47
C SER A 425 -27.00 -19.52 -4.03
N ALA A 426 -28.24 -20.01 -3.90
CA ALA A 426 -28.52 -21.41 -3.58
C ALA A 426 -28.07 -22.36 -4.71
N SER A 427 -27.57 -21.83 -5.82
CA SER A 427 -27.14 -22.55 -7.02
C SER A 427 -25.89 -23.41 -6.89
N ASN A 428 -25.31 -23.58 -5.69
CA ASN A 428 -24.25 -24.56 -5.42
C ASN A 428 -24.75 -25.73 -4.53
N LEU A 429 -26.07 -25.85 -4.29
CA LEU A 429 -26.70 -26.95 -3.57
C LEU A 429 -27.67 -27.76 -4.43
N GLN A 430 -27.67 -27.56 -5.75
CA GLN A 430 -28.41 -28.38 -6.70
C GLN A 430 -27.44 -28.87 -7.77
N GLN A 431 -26.82 -30.01 -7.48
CA GLN A 431 -26.66 -31.06 -8.49
C GLN A 431 -27.70 -32.14 -8.16
N PRO A 432 -28.33 -32.74 -9.18
CA PRO A 432 -29.70 -33.20 -9.10
C PRO A 432 -29.82 -34.55 -8.40
N ALA A 433 -30.98 -34.77 -7.79
CA ALA A 433 -31.54 -36.10 -7.68
C ALA A 433 -31.91 -36.55 -9.10
N THR A 434 -31.11 -37.46 -9.66
CA THR A 434 -31.51 -38.53 -10.58
C THR A 434 -30.44 -39.60 -10.49
#